data_AF-A0A969EDI0-F1
#
_entry.id   AF-A0A969EDI0-F1
#
_cell.length_a   1.000
_cell.length_b   1.000
_cell.length_c   1.000
_cell.angle_alpha   90.00
_cell.angle_beta   90.00
_cell.angle_gamma   90.00
#
_symmetry.space_group_name_H-M   'P 1'
#
loop_
_entity.id
_entity.type
_entity.pdbx_description
1 polymer ?
#
loop_
_entity_poly.entity_id
_entity_poly.type
_entity_poly.pdbx_seq_one_letter_code
_entity_poly.pdbx_strand_id
1 'polypeptide(L)'
;MPSPLSRENPSPRYRELTDMYREMHLHGEKFLGIPADRTFPGMSLPPQAARIRRMIERTGAANILDYGSGKGLQYESSCRLADGTVVENVQDYWGVDFVQCYDPSFPPFSQLPTGKFDGVISTDVLEHCPEEDIPWIVEEMFSFADRFVFANVACYQAKKRLPNGENAHCTIKPVEWWIEVMDAVAGRRSGLVWEVWIQHVVAEGGVQKLIERRIGSPEG
;
A
#
# COMPACT_ATOMS: atom_id res chain seq x y z
N MET A 1 -1.62 -32.45 -0.37
CA MET A 1 -1.62 -31.14 -1.05
C MET A 1 -0.82 -30.18 -0.19
N PRO A 2 0.00 -29.27 -0.77
CA PRO A 2 0.67 -28.25 0.03
C PRO A 2 -0.37 -27.41 0.79
N SER A 3 0.00 -26.94 1.98
CA SER A 3 -0.85 -26.00 2.75
C SER A 3 -1.09 -24.74 1.92
N PRO A 4 -2.30 -24.13 1.96
CA PRO A 4 -2.50 -22.83 1.36
C PRO A 4 -1.49 -21.81 1.94
N LEU A 5 -1.15 -20.82 1.12
CA LEU A 5 -0.29 -19.71 1.54
C LEU A 5 -1.02 -18.81 2.54
N SER A 6 -0.29 -18.32 3.53
CA SER A 6 -0.78 -17.40 4.57
C SER A 6 0.39 -16.61 5.16
N ARG A 7 0.13 -15.71 6.11
CA ARG A 7 1.18 -15.04 6.86
C ARG A 7 2.13 -16.00 7.60
N GLU A 8 1.61 -17.10 8.12
CA GLU A 8 2.38 -18.13 8.84
C GLU A 8 3.11 -19.05 7.85
N ASN A 9 2.59 -19.18 6.64
CA ASN A 9 3.17 -19.99 5.57
C ASN A 9 3.22 -19.23 4.24
N PRO A 10 3.99 -18.13 4.13
CA PRO A 10 4.04 -17.35 2.90
C PRO A 10 4.90 -18.08 1.86
N SER A 11 4.91 -17.60 0.62
CA SER A 11 5.80 -18.16 -0.39
C SER A 11 7.28 -17.99 0.03
N PRO A 12 8.20 -18.82 -0.48
CA PRO A 12 9.63 -18.58 -0.34
C PRO A 12 10.04 -17.19 -0.85
N ARG A 13 9.39 -16.74 -1.94
CA ARG A 13 9.68 -15.46 -2.56
C ARG A 13 9.26 -14.27 -1.69
N TYR A 14 8.14 -14.36 -0.99
CA TYR A 14 7.73 -13.30 -0.05
C TYR A 14 8.76 -13.12 1.08
N ARG A 15 9.29 -14.21 1.62
CA ARG A 15 10.33 -14.15 2.66
C ARG A 15 11.60 -13.48 2.12
N GLU A 16 12.06 -13.90 0.93
CA GLU A 16 13.21 -13.33 0.24
C GLU A 16 13.05 -11.81 0.01
N LEU A 17 11.89 -11.39 -0.50
CA LEU A 17 11.58 -9.97 -0.72
C LEU A 17 11.56 -9.19 0.60
N THR A 18 10.93 -9.72 1.65
CA THR A 18 10.89 -9.07 2.97
C THR A 18 12.30 -8.84 3.52
N ASP A 19 13.19 -9.82 3.36
CA ASP A 19 14.59 -9.69 3.79
C ASP A 19 15.33 -8.63 2.97
N MET A 20 15.11 -8.59 1.65
CA MET A 20 15.68 -7.56 0.78
C MET A 20 15.18 -6.15 1.10
N TYR A 21 13.89 -5.96 1.36
CA TYR A 21 13.36 -4.68 1.80
C TYR A 21 13.94 -4.26 3.16
N ARG A 22 14.14 -5.21 4.08
CA ARG A 22 14.80 -4.95 5.36
C ARG A 22 16.24 -4.47 5.15
N GLU A 23 17.00 -5.09 4.25
CA GLU A 23 18.34 -4.60 3.88
C GLU A 23 18.30 -3.17 3.31
N MET A 24 17.30 -2.86 2.48
CA MET A 24 17.14 -1.53 1.92
C MET A 24 16.78 -0.47 2.98
N HIS A 25 15.99 -0.83 4.00
CA HIS A 25 15.76 0.04 5.15
C HIS A 25 17.06 0.32 5.94
N LEU A 26 17.93 -0.68 6.09
CA LEU A 26 19.16 -0.57 6.88
C LEU A 26 20.30 0.13 6.13
N HIS A 27 20.40 -0.10 4.82
CA HIS A 27 21.57 0.28 4.03
C HIS A 27 21.28 1.26 2.90
N GLY A 28 20.01 1.56 2.65
CA GLY A 28 19.58 2.39 1.54
C GLY A 28 19.42 1.62 0.23
N GLU A 29 18.90 2.31 -0.77
CA GLU A 29 18.77 1.77 -2.13
C GLU A 29 20.05 2.11 -2.92
N LYS A 30 20.75 1.07 -3.39
CA LYS A 30 22.12 1.21 -3.90
C LYS A 30 22.20 1.74 -5.34
N PHE A 31 21.20 1.47 -6.18
CA PHE A 31 21.29 1.78 -7.62
C PHE A 31 21.01 3.24 -7.94
N LEU A 32 20.16 3.90 -7.14
CA LEU A 32 19.84 5.32 -7.18
C LEU A 32 20.65 6.13 -6.15
N GLY A 33 21.45 5.46 -5.30
CA GLY A 33 22.25 6.11 -4.27
C GLY A 33 21.39 6.78 -3.18
N ILE A 34 20.24 6.19 -2.86
CA ILE A 34 19.34 6.73 -1.83
C ILE A 34 19.83 6.21 -0.47
N PRO A 35 20.21 7.10 0.46
CA PRO A 35 20.68 6.68 1.77
C PRO A 35 19.56 6.05 2.60
N ALA A 36 19.95 5.24 3.60
CA ALA A 36 19.04 4.45 4.43
C ALA A 36 17.89 5.26 5.01
N ASP A 37 18.15 6.42 5.60
CA ASP A 37 17.16 7.33 6.18
C ASP A 37 16.11 7.82 5.16
N ARG A 38 16.50 7.98 3.89
CA ARG A 38 15.62 8.44 2.80
C ARG A 38 14.96 7.33 1.98
N THR A 39 15.24 6.07 2.28
CA THR A 39 14.63 4.91 1.60
C THR A 39 13.28 4.55 2.25
N PHE A 40 12.19 4.57 1.48
CA PHE A 40 10.82 4.31 1.97
C PHE A 40 10.33 5.26 3.09
N PRO A 41 10.36 6.58 2.90
CA PRO A 41 9.89 7.54 3.89
C PRO A 41 8.36 7.59 4.07
N GLY A 42 7.59 6.80 3.30
CA GLY A 42 6.12 6.85 3.26
C GLY A 42 5.55 7.94 2.35
N MET A 43 6.35 8.44 1.40
CA MET A 43 5.98 9.56 0.51
C MET A 43 5.10 9.17 -0.69
N SER A 44 4.71 7.89 -0.82
CA SER A 44 3.69 7.47 -1.79
C SER A 44 2.26 7.78 -1.31
N LEU A 45 2.10 8.08 -0.02
CA LEU A 45 0.81 8.35 0.60
C LEU A 45 0.27 9.78 0.39
N PRO A 46 1.03 10.87 0.54
CA PRO A 46 0.50 12.24 0.42
C PRO A 46 -0.27 12.53 -0.88
N PRO A 47 0.11 11.99 -2.07
CA PRO A 47 -0.71 12.11 -3.28
C PRO A 47 -2.11 11.50 -3.17
N GLN A 48 -2.29 10.51 -2.30
CA GLN A 48 -3.56 9.80 -2.07
C GLN A 48 -4.38 10.40 -0.90
N ALA A 49 -3.81 11.32 -0.12
CA ALA A 49 -4.38 11.76 1.16
C ALA A 49 -5.82 12.29 1.02
N ALA A 50 -6.14 13.04 -0.02
CA ALA A 50 -7.49 13.56 -0.25
C ALA A 50 -8.51 12.46 -0.59
N ARG A 51 -8.08 11.41 -1.32
CA ARG A 51 -8.92 10.24 -1.62
C ARG A 51 -9.23 9.46 -0.34
N ILE A 52 -8.22 9.26 0.49
CA ILE A 52 -8.36 8.59 1.80
C ILE A 52 -9.24 9.42 2.72
N ARG A 53 -9.05 10.75 2.78
CA ARG A 53 -9.88 11.66 3.58
C ARG A 53 -11.37 11.55 3.23
N ARG A 54 -11.69 11.47 1.93
CA ARG A 54 -13.08 11.26 1.47
C ARG A 54 -13.68 9.96 2.02
N MET A 55 -12.90 8.88 2.06
CA MET A 55 -13.32 7.59 2.61
C MET A 55 -13.53 7.66 4.13
N ILE A 56 -12.64 8.38 4.81
CA ILE A 56 -12.74 8.66 6.25
C ILE A 56 -14.03 9.42 6.55
N GLU A 57 -14.28 10.54 5.85
CA GLU A 57 -15.49 11.36 6.02
C GLU A 57 -16.77 10.57 5.71
N ARG A 58 -16.76 9.76 4.63
CA ARG A 58 -17.90 8.92 4.23
C ARG A 58 -18.27 7.86 5.26
N THR A 59 -17.28 7.31 5.96
CA THR A 59 -17.48 6.18 6.88
C THR A 59 -17.43 6.58 8.36
N GLY A 60 -17.07 7.83 8.66
CA GLY A 60 -16.83 8.33 10.01
C GLY A 60 -15.66 7.65 10.70
N ALA A 61 -14.69 7.12 9.95
CA ALA A 61 -13.55 6.40 10.50
C ALA A 61 -12.69 7.32 11.39
N ALA A 62 -12.25 6.80 12.54
CA ALA A 62 -11.47 7.57 13.51
C ALA A 62 -10.10 6.95 13.80
N ASN A 63 -9.87 5.69 13.42
CA ASN A 63 -8.59 5.02 13.61
C ASN A 63 -8.20 4.23 12.35
N ILE A 64 -6.94 4.41 11.94
CA ILE A 64 -6.44 3.92 10.65
C ILE A 64 -5.22 3.02 10.85
N LEU A 65 -5.18 1.90 10.13
CA LEU A 65 -3.96 1.12 9.92
C LEU A 65 -3.35 1.49 8.57
N ASP A 66 -2.11 1.98 8.56
CA ASP A 66 -1.29 2.15 7.36
C ASP A 66 -0.44 0.88 7.14
N TYR A 67 -0.91 0.02 6.24
CA TYR A 67 -0.34 -1.29 5.93
C TYR A 67 0.71 -1.15 4.82
N GLY A 68 1.98 -1.27 5.21
CA GLY A 68 3.14 -0.96 4.36
C GLY A 68 3.54 0.52 4.43
N SER A 69 3.52 1.12 5.62
CA SER A 69 3.78 2.55 5.85
C SER A 69 5.20 3.02 5.56
N GLY A 70 6.15 2.10 5.30
CA GLY A 70 7.56 2.40 5.31
C GLY A 70 7.98 2.96 6.67
N LYS A 71 8.70 4.08 6.65
CA LYS A 71 9.12 4.78 7.87
C LYS A 71 8.08 5.67 8.54
N GLY A 72 6.89 5.85 7.98
CA GLY A 72 5.83 6.65 8.60
C GLY A 72 6.11 8.15 8.73
N LEU A 73 7.09 8.73 8.00
CA LEU A 73 7.47 10.14 8.16
C LEU A 73 6.37 11.11 7.73
N GLN A 74 5.40 10.66 6.93
CA GLN A 74 4.18 11.39 6.57
C GLN A 74 3.31 11.76 7.78
N TYR A 75 3.51 11.08 8.92
CA TYR A 75 2.80 11.35 10.18
C TYR A 75 3.61 12.21 11.15
N GLU A 76 4.91 12.39 10.91
CA GLU A 76 5.84 13.10 11.80
C GLU A 76 6.31 14.44 11.24
N SER A 77 6.11 14.68 9.94
CA SER A 77 6.69 15.83 9.25
C SER A 77 5.77 16.39 8.17
N SER A 78 5.96 17.68 7.90
CA SER A 78 5.16 18.37 6.90
C SER A 78 5.33 17.74 5.53
N CYS A 79 4.23 17.52 4.82
CA CYS A 79 4.24 16.96 3.48
C CYS A 79 3.37 17.78 2.53
N ARG A 80 3.68 17.70 1.24
CA ARG A 80 2.89 18.33 0.18
C ARG A 80 1.91 17.31 -0.41
N LEU A 81 0.63 17.67 -0.44
CA LEU A 81 -0.45 16.90 -1.05
C LEU A 81 -0.47 17.05 -2.58
N ALA A 82 -1.31 16.26 -3.25
CA ALA A 82 -1.41 16.26 -4.71
C ALA A 82 -1.80 17.63 -5.33
N ASP A 83 -2.62 18.41 -4.65
CA ASP A 83 -3.08 19.74 -5.08
C ASP A 83 -2.05 20.85 -4.78
N GLY A 84 -0.91 20.50 -4.20
CA GLY A 84 0.14 21.42 -3.79
C GLY A 84 -0.02 21.97 -2.37
N THR A 85 -1.12 21.65 -1.67
CA THR A 85 -1.34 22.04 -0.26
C THR A 85 -0.24 21.44 0.62
N VAL A 86 0.27 22.22 1.59
CA VAL A 86 1.23 21.74 2.59
C VAL A 86 0.48 21.54 3.90
N VAL A 87 0.63 20.37 4.49
CA VAL A 87 0.04 20.01 5.78
C VAL A 87 1.15 19.70 6.77
N GLU A 88 0.91 19.91 8.07
CA GLU A 88 1.89 19.64 9.13
C GLU A 88 2.20 18.15 9.26
N ASN A 89 1.17 17.31 9.14
CA ASN A 89 1.26 15.87 8.95
C ASN A 89 -0.07 15.37 8.35
N VAL A 90 -0.08 14.12 7.87
CA VAL A 90 -1.25 13.53 7.23
C VAL A 90 -2.37 13.20 8.22
N GLN A 91 -2.04 12.81 9.46
CA GLN A 91 -3.04 12.43 10.46
C GLN A 91 -3.94 13.62 10.81
N ASP A 92 -3.36 14.79 11.06
CA ASP A 92 -4.10 16.03 11.36
C ASP A 92 -4.94 16.48 10.17
N TYR A 93 -4.42 16.32 8.94
CA TYR A 93 -5.18 16.60 7.73
C TYR A 93 -6.43 15.72 7.59
N TRP A 94 -6.35 14.46 8.03
CA TRP A 94 -7.48 13.54 8.05
C TRP A 94 -8.44 13.76 9.21
N GLY A 95 -7.97 14.33 10.32
CA GLY A 95 -8.78 14.53 11.53
C GLY A 95 -9.16 13.22 12.20
N VAL A 96 -8.27 12.22 12.19
CA VAL A 96 -8.44 10.91 12.84
C VAL A 96 -7.72 10.89 14.20
N ASP A 97 -8.22 10.09 15.14
CA ASP A 97 -7.70 9.99 16.50
C ASP A 97 -6.29 9.41 16.54
N PHE A 98 -6.03 8.35 15.75
CA PHE A 98 -4.69 7.80 15.61
C PHE A 98 -4.50 7.02 14.30
N VAL A 99 -3.24 6.94 13.89
CA VAL A 99 -2.77 6.05 12.83
C VAL A 99 -1.77 5.05 13.41
N GLN A 100 -1.99 3.76 13.17
CA GLN A 100 -0.99 2.72 13.42
C GLN A 100 -0.22 2.42 12.14
N CYS A 101 1.10 2.56 12.19
CA CYS A 101 2.00 2.15 11.11
C CYS A 101 2.30 0.65 11.20
N TYR A 102 2.33 -0.02 10.06
CA TYR A 102 2.81 -1.39 9.92
C TYR A 102 3.68 -1.51 8.67
N ASP A 103 4.85 -2.11 8.79
CA ASP A 103 5.69 -2.50 7.64
C ASP A 103 6.50 -3.74 8.02
N PRO A 104 6.28 -4.90 7.36
CA PRO A 104 6.93 -6.17 7.74
C PRO A 104 8.47 -6.15 7.63
N SER A 105 9.02 -5.16 6.91
CA SER A 105 10.44 -5.03 6.63
C SER A 105 11.12 -3.95 7.48
N PHE A 106 10.38 -3.17 8.26
CA PHE A 106 10.91 -2.04 9.01
C PHE A 106 10.58 -2.09 10.51
N PRO A 107 11.51 -2.52 11.39
CA PRO A 107 11.46 -2.14 12.80
C PRO A 107 11.57 -0.60 12.92
N PRO A 108 10.68 0.07 13.68
CA PRO A 108 9.82 -0.47 14.74
C PRO A 108 8.41 -0.94 14.32
N PHE A 109 8.00 -0.77 13.06
CA PHE A 109 6.64 -1.06 12.57
C PHE A 109 6.43 -2.49 12.05
N SER A 110 7.40 -3.39 12.24
CA SER A 110 7.31 -4.78 11.76
C SER A 110 6.49 -5.72 12.63
N GLN A 111 6.02 -5.27 13.79
CA GLN A 111 5.09 -6.05 14.60
C GLN A 111 3.70 -6.04 13.97
N LEU A 112 3.15 -7.23 13.73
CA LEU A 112 1.79 -7.37 13.20
C LEU A 112 0.77 -6.65 14.10
N PRO A 113 -0.14 -5.84 13.54
CA PRO A 113 -1.18 -5.17 14.31
C PRO A 113 -2.09 -6.18 15.02
N THR A 114 -2.63 -5.77 16.16
CA THR A 114 -3.63 -6.53 16.91
C THR A 114 -4.94 -5.77 16.93
N GLY A 115 -6.05 -6.47 16.67
CA GLY A 115 -7.39 -5.88 16.73
C GLY A 115 -7.94 -5.47 15.37
N LYS A 116 -8.80 -4.47 15.37
CA LYS A 116 -9.51 -3.94 14.21
C LYS A 116 -9.33 -2.43 14.12
N PHE A 117 -9.47 -1.91 12.92
CA PHE A 117 -9.37 -0.50 12.60
C PHE A 117 -10.57 -0.07 11.78
N ASP A 118 -11.03 1.17 11.96
CA ASP A 118 -12.11 1.70 11.13
C ASP A 118 -11.70 1.71 9.65
N GLY A 119 -10.46 2.10 9.35
CA GLY A 119 -9.88 2.08 8.01
C GLY A 119 -8.56 1.34 7.93
N VAL A 120 -8.35 0.59 6.85
CA VAL A 120 -7.04 0.02 6.50
C VAL A 120 -6.62 0.58 5.15
N ILE A 121 -5.43 1.16 5.08
CA ILE A 121 -4.89 1.76 3.86
C ILE A 121 -3.58 1.08 3.45
N SER A 122 -3.25 1.11 2.16
CA SER A 122 -1.98 0.58 1.63
C SER A 122 -1.61 1.35 0.36
N THR A 123 -0.48 2.05 0.35
CA THR A 123 -0.07 2.88 -0.80
C THR A 123 1.28 2.46 -1.35
N ASP A 124 1.32 1.96 -2.60
CA ASP A 124 2.57 1.57 -3.29
C ASP A 124 3.26 0.39 -2.57
N VAL A 125 2.51 -0.72 -2.40
CA VAL A 125 2.90 -1.90 -1.59
C VAL A 125 2.53 -3.22 -2.27
N LEU A 126 1.31 -3.37 -2.80
CA LEU A 126 0.82 -4.65 -3.31
C LEU A 126 1.62 -5.12 -4.55
N GLU A 127 2.05 -4.21 -5.41
CA GLU A 127 2.95 -4.46 -6.55
C GLU A 127 4.35 -4.95 -6.15
N HIS A 128 4.75 -4.73 -4.89
CA HIS A 128 6.01 -5.20 -4.31
C HIS A 128 5.90 -6.60 -3.69
N CYS A 129 4.69 -7.15 -3.61
CA CYS A 129 4.43 -8.47 -3.05
C CYS A 129 4.31 -9.51 -4.19
N PRO A 130 4.73 -10.78 -4.00
CA PRO A 130 4.63 -11.81 -5.04
C PRO A 130 3.17 -12.10 -5.38
N GLU A 131 2.89 -12.36 -6.66
CA GLU A 131 1.54 -12.63 -7.18
C GLU A 131 0.78 -13.70 -6.37
N GLU A 132 1.47 -14.78 -5.96
CA GLU A 132 0.88 -15.89 -5.20
C GLU A 132 0.49 -15.52 -3.76
N ASP A 133 1.09 -14.47 -3.20
CA ASP A 133 0.84 -14.02 -1.83
C ASP A 133 -0.23 -12.91 -1.76
N ILE A 134 -0.51 -12.22 -2.87
CA ILE A 134 -1.49 -11.14 -2.91
C ILE A 134 -2.85 -11.56 -2.36
N PRO A 135 -3.44 -12.73 -2.70
CA PRO A 135 -4.78 -13.07 -2.22
C PRO A 135 -4.87 -13.12 -0.69
N TRP A 136 -3.87 -13.67 0.01
CA TRP A 136 -3.90 -13.73 1.47
C TRP A 136 -3.53 -12.39 2.11
N ILE A 137 -2.68 -11.58 1.48
CA ILE A 137 -2.35 -10.22 1.94
C ILE A 137 -3.60 -9.32 1.88
N VAL A 138 -4.33 -9.37 0.77
CA VAL A 138 -5.59 -8.63 0.62
C VAL A 138 -6.62 -9.13 1.65
N GLU A 139 -6.76 -10.45 1.81
CA GLU A 139 -7.65 -11.00 2.85
C GLU A 139 -7.27 -10.49 4.25
N GLU A 140 -5.97 -10.43 4.56
CA GLU A 140 -5.47 -9.93 5.84
C GLU A 140 -5.77 -8.44 6.03
N MET A 141 -5.53 -7.60 5.02
CA MET A 141 -5.90 -6.17 5.07
C MET A 141 -7.38 -5.99 5.37
N PHE A 142 -8.25 -6.69 4.64
CA PHE A 142 -9.68 -6.64 4.93
C PHE A 142 -9.99 -7.21 6.32
N SER A 143 -9.24 -8.21 6.80
CA SER A 143 -9.41 -8.76 8.15
C SER A 143 -9.13 -7.76 9.26
N PHE A 144 -8.37 -6.71 9.01
CA PHE A 144 -8.16 -5.63 9.98
C PHE A 144 -9.22 -4.53 9.90
N ALA A 145 -9.96 -4.41 8.80
CA ALA A 145 -10.90 -3.31 8.59
C ALA A 145 -12.32 -3.59 9.14
N ASP A 146 -12.91 -2.57 9.77
CA ASP A 146 -14.31 -2.54 10.22
C ASP A 146 -15.20 -1.66 9.33
N ARG A 147 -14.67 -0.60 8.67
CA ARG A 147 -15.48 0.28 7.81
C ARG A 147 -14.97 0.41 6.40
N PHE A 148 -13.66 0.61 6.20
CA PHE A 148 -13.13 0.69 4.84
C PHE A 148 -11.73 0.13 4.61
N VAL A 149 -11.47 -0.20 3.34
CA VAL A 149 -10.13 -0.52 2.82
C VAL A 149 -9.79 0.43 1.68
N PHE A 150 -8.60 1.02 1.68
CA PHE A 150 -8.07 1.80 0.57
C PHE A 150 -6.75 1.21 0.08
N ALA A 151 -6.54 1.16 -1.23
CA ALA A 151 -5.21 0.89 -1.77
C ALA A 151 -4.86 1.74 -2.99
N ASN A 152 -3.56 1.95 -3.20
CA ASN A 152 -3.02 2.46 -4.45
C ASN A 152 -1.92 1.52 -4.95
N VAL A 153 -1.98 1.17 -6.24
CA VAL A 153 -1.11 0.16 -6.86
C VAL A 153 -0.56 0.67 -8.20
N ALA A 154 0.76 0.66 -8.35
CA ALA A 154 1.50 1.00 -9.55
C ALA A 154 1.77 -0.24 -10.43
N CYS A 155 1.01 -0.36 -11.51
CA CYS A 155 1.14 -1.40 -12.53
C CYS A 155 2.11 -0.97 -13.65
N TYR A 156 3.33 -0.59 -13.25
CA TYR A 156 4.46 -0.30 -14.13
C TYR A 156 5.77 -0.52 -13.40
N GLN A 157 6.90 -0.51 -14.11
CA GLN A 157 8.21 -0.77 -13.52
C GLN A 157 8.59 0.30 -12.48
N ALA A 158 9.07 -0.12 -11.32
CA ALA A 158 9.63 0.77 -10.31
C ALA A 158 10.88 1.48 -10.84
N LYS A 159 11.20 2.64 -10.25
CA LYS A 159 12.54 3.22 -10.41
C LYS A 159 13.59 2.51 -9.55
N LYS A 160 13.19 2.05 -8.37
CA LYS A 160 14.08 1.38 -7.40
C LYS A 160 14.37 -0.06 -7.84
N ARG A 161 15.53 -0.56 -7.45
CA ARG A 161 15.91 -1.96 -7.62
C ARG A 161 16.16 -2.62 -6.26
N LEU A 162 15.90 -3.91 -6.20
CA LEU A 162 16.22 -4.75 -5.06
C LEU A 162 17.73 -4.97 -4.95
N PRO A 163 18.28 -5.40 -3.79
CA PRO A 163 19.71 -5.68 -3.61
C PRO A 163 20.31 -6.63 -4.66
N ASN A 164 19.50 -7.56 -5.18
CA ASN A 164 19.89 -8.50 -6.25
C ASN A 164 19.82 -7.90 -7.67
N GLY A 165 19.39 -6.65 -7.83
CA GLY A 165 19.30 -5.92 -9.10
C GLY A 165 17.97 -6.02 -9.84
N GLU A 166 17.04 -6.85 -9.36
CA GLU A 166 15.69 -6.97 -9.90
C GLU A 166 14.87 -5.68 -9.68
N ASN A 167 13.81 -5.49 -10.47
CA ASN A 167 12.89 -4.38 -10.27
C ASN A 167 12.10 -4.57 -8.96
N ALA A 168 11.88 -3.48 -8.20
CA ALA A 168 11.15 -3.56 -6.95
C ALA A 168 9.66 -3.91 -7.12
N HIS A 169 9.04 -3.58 -8.25
CA HIS A 169 7.67 -4.01 -8.54
C HIS A 169 7.72 -5.40 -9.18
N CYS A 170 7.58 -6.45 -8.36
CA CYS A 170 7.61 -7.83 -8.85
C CYS A 170 6.27 -8.29 -9.42
N THR A 171 5.16 -7.63 -9.06
CA THR A 171 3.81 -7.96 -9.54
C THR A 171 3.26 -6.79 -10.33
N ILE A 172 3.34 -6.87 -11.66
CA ILE A 172 2.77 -5.89 -12.59
C ILE A 172 1.68 -6.60 -13.39
N LYS A 173 0.43 -6.32 -13.03
CA LYS A 173 -0.76 -6.98 -13.59
C LYS A 173 -1.73 -5.98 -14.19
N PRO A 174 -2.54 -6.39 -15.17
CA PRO A 174 -3.59 -5.53 -15.72
C PRO A 174 -4.65 -5.21 -14.66
N VAL A 175 -5.42 -4.14 -14.87
CA VAL A 175 -6.47 -3.70 -13.95
C VAL A 175 -7.47 -4.82 -13.65
N GLU A 176 -7.82 -5.61 -14.66
CA GLU A 176 -8.80 -6.70 -14.58
C GLU A 176 -8.38 -7.78 -13.57
N TRP A 177 -7.08 -8.06 -13.47
CA TRP A 177 -6.56 -9.02 -12.48
C TRP A 177 -6.75 -8.51 -11.04
N TRP A 178 -6.51 -7.22 -10.81
CA TRP A 178 -6.75 -6.61 -9.50
C TRP A 178 -8.24 -6.57 -9.14
N ILE A 179 -9.13 -6.38 -10.11
CA ILE A 179 -10.58 -6.49 -9.90
C ILE A 179 -10.92 -7.90 -9.38
N GLU A 180 -10.45 -8.95 -10.07
CA GLU A 180 -10.72 -10.34 -9.68
C GLU A 180 -10.23 -10.65 -8.26
N VAL A 181 -9.01 -10.21 -7.92
CA VAL A 181 -8.45 -10.39 -6.57
C VAL A 181 -9.29 -9.68 -5.51
N MET A 182 -9.61 -8.40 -5.73
CA MET A 182 -10.34 -7.60 -4.76
C MET A 182 -11.78 -8.08 -4.59
N ASP A 183 -12.48 -8.43 -5.67
CA ASP A 183 -13.86 -8.93 -5.63
C ASP A 183 -13.96 -10.29 -4.91
N ALA A 184 -12.98 -11.18 -5.09
CA ALA A 184 -12.94 -12.47 -4.41
C ALA A 184 -12.89 -12.34 -2.87
N VAL A 185 -12.26 -11.27 -2.36
CA VAL A 185 -12.18 -10.96 -0.93
C VAL A 185 -13.37 -10.14 -0.48
N ALA A 186 -13.66 -9.03 -1.15
CA ALA A 186 -14.70 -8.07 -0.78
C ALA A 186 -16.11 -8.69 -0.85
N GLY A 187 -16.37 -9.59 -1.80
CA GLY A 187 -17.66 -10.27 -1.94
C GLY A 187 -18.05 -11.10 -0.71
N ARG A 188 -17.10 -11.43 0.17
CA ARG A 188 -17.32 -12.17 1.41
C ARG A 188 -17.59 -11.27 2.63
N ARG A 189 -17.52 -9.94 2.46
CA ARG A 189 -17.50 -8.97 3.57
C ARG A 189 -18.54 -7.86 3.34
N SER A 190 -19.79 -8.16 3.68
CA SER A 190 -20.89 -7.21 3.59
C SER A 190 -20.67 -6.00 4.51
N GLY A 191 -20.83 -4.79 3.98
CA GLY A 191 -20.81 -3.55 4.77
C GLY A 191 -19.47 -2.80 4.77
N LEU A 192 -18.38 -3.41 4.30
CA LEU A 192 -17.11 -2.70 4.10
C LEU A 192 -17.13 -1.92 2.79
N VAL A 193 -16.78 -0.63 2.86
CA VAL A 193 -16.49 0.19 1.68
C VAL A 193 -15.04 -0.07 1.27
N TRP A 194 -14.76 -0.24 -0.01
CA TRP A 194 -13.38 -0.36 -0.46
C TRP A 194 -13.11 0.41 -1.74
N GLU A 195 -11.88 0.87 -1.91
CA GLU A 195 -11.45 1.65 -3.08
C GLU A 195 -10.00 1.35 -3.40
N VAL A 196 -9.70 1.04 -4.68
CA VAL A 196 -8.33 0.90 -5.17
C VAL A 196 -8.10 1.81 -6.36
N TRP A 197 -7.00 2.55 -6.32
CA TRP A 197 -6.51 3.35 -7.43
C TRP A 197 -5.35 2.64 -8.10
N ILE A 198 -5.58 2.17 -9.33
CA ILE A 198 -4.59 1.46 -10.12
C ILE A 198 -3.98 2.42 -11.12
N GLN A 199 -2.67 2.58 -11.07
CA GLN A 199 -1.91 3.41 -12.00
C GLN A 199 -1.24 2.50 -13.03
N HIS A 200 -1.43 2.76 -14.32
CA HIS A 200 -0.82 1.96 -15.37
C HIS A 200 -0.39 2.84 -16.55
N VAL A 201 0.62 2.38 -17.28
CA VAL A 201 1.15 3.11 -18.45
C VAL A 201 0.50 2.57 -19.72
N VAL A 202 -0.03 3.47 -20.54
CA VAL A 202 -0.58 3.14 -21.86
C VAL A 202 0.28 3.81 -22.93
N ALA A 203 0.59 3.07 -24.00
CA ALA A 203 1.29 3.58 -25.16
C ALA A 203 0.27 4.06 -26.19
N GLU A 204 0.20 5.37 -26.43
CA GLU A 204 -0.68 5.98 -27.42
C GLU A 204 0.15 6.87 -28.35
N GLY A 205 0.18 6.55 -29.64
CA GLY A 205 0.94 7.33 -30.64
C GLY A 205 2.45 7.40 -30.38
N GLY A 206 3.05 6.42 -29.69
CA GLY A 206 4.47 6.41 -29.32
C GLY A 206 4.80 7.20 -28.04
N VAL A 207 3.80 7.82 -27.40
CA VAL A 207 3.94 8.49 -26.11
C VAL A 207 3.44 7.56 -25.00
N GLN A 208 4.24 7.41 -23.94
CA GLN A 208 3.81 6.72 -22.72
C GLN A 208 3.05 7.69 -21.83
N LYS A 209 1.79 7.37 -21.53
CA LYS A 209 0.92 8.15 -20.65
C LYS A 209 0.58 7.33 -19.41
N LEU A 210 0.76 7.94 -18.23
CA LEU A 210 0.26 7.39 -16.97
C LEU A 210 -1.25 7.63 -16.88
N ILE A 211 -2.01 6.56 -16.67
CA ILE A 211 -3.46 6.58 -16.48
C ILE A 211 -3.76 6.02 -15.10
N GLU A 212 -4.74 6.60 -14.42
CA GLU A 212 -5.27 6.09 -13.17
C GLU A 212 -6.69 5.57 -13.38
N ARG A 213 -6.99 4.39 -12.83
CA ARG A 213 -8.32 3.78 -12.82
C ARG A 213 -8.72 3.46 -11.39
N ARG A 214 -9.86 4.02 -10.98
CA ARG A 214 -10.53 3.67 -9.72
C ARG A 214 -11.34 2.39 -9.92
N ILE A 215 -11.20 1.44 -8.99
CA ILE A 215 -12.08 0.29 -8.81
C ILE A 215 -12.56 0.27 -7.35
N GLY A 216 -13.68 -0.38 -7.07
CA GLY A 216 -14.18 -0.51 -5.71
C GLY A 216 -15.67 -0.30 -5.56
N SER A 217 -16.08 -0.11 -4.31
CA SER A 217 -17.46 0.16 -3.94
C SER A 217 -18.02 1.39 -4.67
N PRO A 218 -19.33 1.40 -5.01
CA PRO A 218 -19.98 2.55 -5.61
C PRO A 218 -19.73 3.83 -4.79
N GLU A 219 -19.57 4.96 -5.48
CA GLU A 219 -19.65 6.26 -4.85
C GLU A 219 -21.10 6.44 -4.36
N GLY A 220 -21.26 6.69 -3.06
CA GLY A 220 -22.56 6.84 -2.42
C GLY A 220 -23.14 8.23 -2.61
#